data_AF-A0A372RTG7-F1
#
_entry.id   AF-A0A372RTG7-F1
#
_cell.length_a   1.000
_cell.length_b   1.000
_cell.length_c   1.000
_cell.angle_alpha   90.00
_cell.angle_beta   90.00
_cell.angle_gamma   90.00
#
_symmetry.space_group_name_H-M   'P 1'
#
loop_
_entity.id
_entity.type
_entity.pdbx_description
1 polymer ?
#
loop_
_entity_poly.entity_id
_entity_poly.type
_entity_poly.pdbx_seq_one_letter_code
_entity_poly.pdbx_strand_id
1 'polypeptide(L)'
;MSYPTLYNTVKNSRFLYGLLKPVANWYTNISGYRQLGMRYDDIIAEESTTVQTALERIPQNEYDQRTLRIRNAYQLSTRNEILPRDKWTKPEEVCL
;
A
#
# COMPACT_ATOMS: atom_id res chain seq x y z
N MET A 1 1.88 5.60 -18.11
CA MET A 1 3.09 6.41 -18.36
C MET A 1 3.98 6.30 -17.13
N SER A 2 5.31 6.21 -17.30
CA SER A 2 6.23 6.30 -16.16
C SER A 2 6.27 7.76 -15.69
N TYR A 3 5.87 8.03 -14.46
CA TYR A 3 6.03 9.35 -13.87
C TYR A 3 7.51 9.58 -13.52
N PRO A 4 8.02 10.82 -13.62
CA PRO A 4 9.37 11.11 -13.14
C PRO A 4 9.41 10.86 -11.63
N THR A 5 10.22 9.89 -11.21
CA THR A 5 10.38 9.53 -9.79
C THR A 5 11.82 9.71 -9.36
N LEU A 6 12.01 10.20 -8.13
CA LEU A 6 13.33 10.31 -7.50
C LEU A 6 13.78 8.99 -6.85
N TYR A 7 12.94 7.95 -6.92
CA TYR A 7 13.18 6.67 -6.26
C TYR A 7 14.52 6.06 -6.68
N ASN A 8 14.80 5.99 -7.99
CA ASN A 8 16.05 5.40 -8.48
C ASN A 8 17.28 6.22 -8.05
N THR A 9 17.19 7.55 -8.05
CA THR A 9 18.27 8.44 -7.58
C THR A 9 18.57 8.24 -6.11
N VAL A 10 17.53 8.13 -5.27
CA VAL A 10 17.68 7.87 -3.82
C VAL A 10 18.21 6.46 -3.57
N LYS A 11 17.67 5.45 -4.26
CA LYS A 11 18.07 4.04 -4.11
C LYS A 11 19.53 3.80 -4.48
N ASN A 12 20.04 4.47 -5.52
CA ASN A 12 21.41 4.30 -5.99
C ASN A 12 22.45 5.04 -5.12
N SER A 13 22.01 6.00 -4.28
CA SER A 13 22.89 6.70 -3.35
C SER A 13 22.84 6.08 -1.95
N ARG A 14 23.95 5.47 -1.51
CA ARG A 14 24.05 4.86 -0.16
C ARG A 14 23.75 5.86 0.97
N PHE A 15 24.17 7.11 0.82
CA PHE A 15 23.95 8.16 1.80
C PHE A 15 22.46 8.56 1.87
N LEU A 16 21.86 8.90 0.73
CA LEU A 16 20.45 9.31 0.68
C LEU A 16 19.52 8.18 1.10
N TYR A 17 19.80 6.95 0.68
CA TYR A 17 19.03 5.79 1.10
C TYR A 17 19.09 5.59 2.63
N GLY A 18 20.29 5.67 3.23
CA GLY A 18 20.46 5.53 4.68
C GLY A 18 19.71 6.60 5.48
N LEU A 19 19.68 7.84 4.97
CA LEU A 19 18.97 8.95 5.61
C LEU A 19 17.44 8.83 5.45
N LEU A 20 16.96 8.52 4.24
CA LEU A 20 15.53 8.59 3.91
C LEU A 20 14.76 7.30 4.25
N LYS A 21 15.41 6.14 4.26
CA LYS A 21 14.77 4.86 4.58
C LYS A 21 14.10 4.82 5.97
N PRO A 22 14.72 5.27 7.08
CA PRO A 22 14.05 5.29 8.38
C PRO A 22 12.86 6.24 8.41
N VAL A 23 12.98 7.41 7.77
CA VAL A 23 11.89 8.40 7.65
C VAL A 23 10.72 7.80 6.86
N ALA A 24 10.99 7.14 5.74
CA ALA A 24 9.99 6.46 4.94
C ALA A 24 9.30 5.33 5.72
N ASN A 25 10.06 4.52 6.47
CA ASN A 25 9.47 3.47 7.31
C ASN A 25 8.57 4.06 8.40
N TRP A 26 9.00 5.13 9.07
CA TRP A 26 8.19 5.85 10.05
C TRP A 26 6.89 6.38 9.43
N TYR A 27 6.98 7.04 8.26
CA TYR A 27 5.82 7.53 7.51
C TYR A 27 4.83 6.40 7.18
N THR A 28 5.32 5.24 6.72
CA THR A 28 4.44 4.09 6.40
C THR A 28 3.76 3.48 7.63
N ASN A 29 4.30 3.67 8.83
CA ASN A 29 3.68 3.17 10.06
C ASN A 29 2.58 4.12 10.55
N ILE A 30 2.77 5.43 10.38
CA ILE A 30 1.77 6.44 10.81
C ILE A 30 0.62 6.60 9.81
N SER A 31 0.80 6.22 8.54
CA SER A 31 -0.23 6.35 7.50
C SER A 31 -1.49 5.50 7.73
N GLY A 32 -1.49 4.59 8.71
CA GLY A 32 -2.70 3.94 9.21
C GLY A 32 -3.28 2.82 8.34
N TYR A 33 -2.97 2.76 7.04
CA TYR A 33 -3.53 1.74 6.13
C TYR A 33 -3.28 0.29 6.59
N ARG A 34 -2.14 0.02 7.23
CA ARG A 34 -1.81 -1.31 7.80
C ARG A 34 -2.73 -1.69 8.96
N GLN A 35 -3.21 -0.70 9.73
CA GLN A 35 -4.13 -0.91 10.85
C GLN A 35 -5.54 -1.30 10.38
N LEU A 36 -5.87 -0.97 9.13
CA LEU A 36 -7.09 -1.39 8.44
C LEU A 36 -6.91 -2.71 7.67
N GLY A 37 -5.72 -3.31 7.70
CA GLY A 37 -5.43 -4.56 6.98
C GLY A 37 -5.28 -4.38 5.47
N MET A 38 -5.05 -3.16 4.99
CA MET A 38 -4.82 -2.86 3.58
C MET A 38 -3.34 -2.99 3.22
N ARG A 39 -3.06 -3.17 1.92
CA ARG A 39 -1.73 -3.02 1.33
C ARG A 39 -1.56 -1.62 0.75
N TYR A 40 -0.32 -1.25 0.40
CA TYR A 40 -0.07 0.06 -0.21
C TYR A 40 -0.76 0.18 -1.57
N ASP A 41 -0.77 -0.88 -2.37
CA ASP A 41 -1.38 -0.84 -3.72
C ASP A 41 -2.91 -0.68 -3.69
N ASP A 42 -3.56 -0.96 -2.56
CA ASP A 42 -5.00 -0.81 -2.38
C ASP A 42 -5.41 0.67 -2.24
N ILE A 43 -4.48 1.60 -1.91
CA ILE A 43 -4.77 3.03 -1.70
C ILE A 43 -4.59 3.88 -2.97
N ILE A 44 -4.10 3.28 -4.05
CA ILE A 44 -3.88 3.96 -5.33
C ILE A 44 -5.24 4.20 -5.99
N ALA A 45 -5.45 5.42 -6.50
CA ALA A 45 -6.69 5.80 -7.19
C ALA A 45 -6.99 4.90 -8.40
N GLU A 46 -8.12 4.21 -8.36
CA GLU A 46 -8.54 3.25 -9.38
C GLU A 46 -9.05 3.93 -10.66
N GLU A 47 -9.38 5.22 -10.61
CA GLU A 47 -9.91 5.99 -11.73
C GLU A 47 -8.86 6.28 -12.81
N SER A 48 -7.58 6.03 -12.49
CA SER A 48 -6.50 6.14 -13.46
C SER A 48 -6.58 5.02 -14.49
N THR A 49 -6.59 5.37 -15.79
CA THR A 49 -6.58 4.41 -16.90
C THR A 49 -5.45 3.38 -16.77
N THR A 50 -4.29 3.79 -16.24
CA THR A 50 -3.15 2.88 -16.01
C THR A 50 -3.43 1.84 -14.93
N VAL A 51 -4.17 2.20 -13.89
CA VAL A 51 -4.53 1.30 -12.79
C VAL A 51 -5.62 0.35 -13.24
N GLN A 52 -6.61 0.83 -14.00
CA GLN A 52 -7.64 -0.03 -14.60
C GLN A 52 -7.03 -1.13 -15.47
N THR A 53 -6.13 -0.77 -16.38
CA THR A 53 -5.42 -1.78 -17.20
C THR A 53 -4.53 -2.71 -16.37
N ALA A 54 -3.99 -2.25 -15.23
CA ALA A 54 -3.24 -3.11 -14.33
C ALA A 54 -4.17 -4.11 -13.61
N LEU A 55 -5.34 -3.65 -13.14
CA LEU A 55 -6.36 -4.49 -12.48
C LEU A 55 -6.93 -5.55 -13.43
N GLU A 56 -7.03 -5.27 -14.73
CA GLU A 56 -7.42 -6.27 -15.74
C GLU A 56 -6.37 -7.37 -15.94
N ARG A 57 -5.09 -7.11 -15.64
CA ARG A 57 -3.98 -8.05 -15.86
C ARG A 57 -3.69 -8.94 -14.67
N ILE A 58 -4.11 -8.55 -13.46
CA ILE A 58 -3.80 -9.34 -12.26
C ILE A 58 -4.62 -10.64 -12.24
N PRO A 59 -4.09 -11.73 -11.65
CA PRO A 59 -4.83 -12.97 -11.53
C PRO A 59 -6.09 -12.76 -10.67
N GLN A 60 -7.18 -13.43 -11.04
CA GLN A 60 -8.48 -13.26 -10.38
C GLN A 60 -8.42 -13.43 -8.86
N ASN A 61 -7.65 -14.39 -8.36
CA ASN A 61 -7.50 -14.63 -6.91
C ASN A 61 -6.96 -13.38 -6.18
N GLU A 62 -5.92 -12.72 -6.70
CA GLU A 62 -5.37 -11.50 -6.07
C GLU A 62 -6.35 -10.34 -6.14
N TYR A 63 -7.12 -10.23 -7.24
CA TYR A 63 -8.18 -9.23 -7.37
C TYR A 63 -9.27 -9.42 -6.32
N ASP A 64 -9.69 -10.66 -6.08
CA ASP A 64 -10.71 -10.99 -5.08
C ASP A 64 -10.19 -10.70 -3.66
N GLN A 65 -8.95 -11.08 -3.34
CA GLN A 65 -8.33 -10.75 -2.05
C GLN A 65 -8.21 -9.24 -1.82
N ARG A 66 -7.83 -8.47 -2.86
CA ARG A 66 -7.82 -7.01 -2.84
C ARG A 66 -9.21 -6.45 -2.51
N THR A 67 -10.23 -6.93 -3.20
CA THR A 67 -11.62 -6.50 -3.00
C THR A 67 -12.09 -6.78 -1.57
N LEU A 68 -11.73 -7.94 -1.00
CA LEU A 68 -12.03 -8.27 0.40
C LEU A 68 -11.34 -7.32 1.39
N ARG A 69 -10.06 -6.99 1.19
CA ARG A 69 -9.34 -6.03 2.04
C ARG A 69 -10.01 -4.65 2.03
N ILE A 70 -10.36 -4.14 0.85
CA ILE A 70 -11.02 -2.84 0.70
C ILE A 70 -12.39 -2.83 1.39
N ARG A 71 -13.20 -3.88 1.20
CA ARG A 71 -14.51 -4.01 1.88
C ARG A 71 -14.37 -4.04 3.41
N ASN A 72 -13.39 -4.79 3.92
CA ASN A 72 -13.12 -4.85 5.36
C ASN A 72 -12.66 -3.50 5.90
N ALA A 73 -11.76 -2.81 5.20
CA ALA A 73 -11.29 -1.48 5.58
C ALA A 73 -12.43 -0.46 5.61
N TYR A 74 -13.35 -0.51 4.63
CA TYR A 74 -14.55 0.32 4.62
C TYR A 74 -15.44 0.04 5.85
N GLN A 75 -15.70 -1.23 6.15
CA GLN A 75 -16.50 -1.62 7.31
C GLN A 75 -15.91 -1.11 8.64
N LEU A 76 -14.59 -1.23 8.80
CA LEU A 76 -13.85 -0.72 9.96
C LEU A 76 -13.95 0.80 10.05
N SER A 77 -13.79 1.50 8.93
CA SER A 77 -13.93 2.95 8.85
C SER A 77 -15.35 3.40 9.24
N THR A 78 -16.39 2.71 8.79
CA THR A 78 -17.78 3.03 9.16
C THR A 78 -18.02 2.89 10.66
N ARG A 79 -17.37 1.91 11.31
CA ARG A 79 -17.46 1.68 12.75
C ARG A 79 -16.51 2.56 13.56
N ASN A 80 -15.60 3.29 12.92
CA ASN A 80 -14.47 3.98 13.56
C ASN A 80 -13.63 3.02 14.43
N GLU A 81 -13.47 1.78 13.98
CA GLU A 81 -12.69 0.73 14.64
C GLU A 81 -11.42 0.43 13.87
N ILE A 82 -10.39 -0.06 14.56
CA ILE A 82 -9.15 -0.56 13.96
C ILE A 82 -9.01 -2.06 14.23
N LEU A 83 -8.28 -2.76 13.36
CA LEU A 83 -7.99 -4.17 13.62
C LEU A 83 -7.12 -4.33 14.87
N PRO A 84 -7.23 -5.48 15.58
CA PRO A 84 -6.23 -5.88 16.56
C PRO A 84 -4.82 -5.90 15.93
N ARG A 85 -3.80 -5.53 16.71
CA ARG A 85 -2.40 -5.38 16.23
C ARG A 85 -1.86 -6.63 15.53
N ASP A 86 -2.26 -7.82 15.96
CA ASP A 86 -1.81 -9.10 15.38
C ASP A 86 -2.31 -9.32 13.95
N LYS A 87 -3.37 -8.61 13.55
CA LYS A 87 -3.99 -8.69 12.22
C LYS A 87 -3.57 -7.55 11.29
N TRP A 88 -2.64 -6.70 11.71
CA TRP A 88 -2.15 -5.61 10.86
C TRP A 88 -1.29 -6.18 9.74
N THR A 89 -1.37 -5.57 8.56
CA THR A 89 -0.53 -5.93 7.42
C THR A 89 0.94 -5.81 7.81
N LYS A 90 1.71 -6.88 7.66
CA LYS A 90 3.13 -6.88 8.02
C LYS A 90 3.93 -6.06 7.01
N PRO A 91 5.09 -5.50 7.40
CA PRO A 91 5.96 -4.75 6.49
C PRO A 91 6.43 -5.55 5.26
N GLU A 92 6.49 -6.87 5.37
CA GLU A 92 6.90 -7.79 4.30
C GLU A 92 5.80 -7.99 3.24
N GLU A 93 4.54 -7.73 3.60
CA GLU A 93 3.35 -8.00 2.78
C GLU A 93 2.78 -6.74 2.12
N VAL A 94 3.58 -5.66 2.06
CA VAL A 94 3.11 -4.30 1.72
C VAL A 94 2.87 -4.09 0.22
N CYS A 95 3.51 -4.89 -0.63
CA CYS A 95 3.33 -4.88 -2.09
C CYS A 95 2.79 -6.23 -2.58
N LEU A 96 2.01 -6.20 -3.67
CA LEU A 96 1.70 -7.38 -4.49
C LEU A 96 2.91 -7.82 -5.32
#